data_AF-A0A1F6DRT0-F1
#
_entry.id   AF-A0A1F6DRT0-F1
#
_cell.length_a   1.000
_cell.length_b   1.000
_cell.length_c   1.000
_cell.angle_alpha   90.00
_cell.angle_beta   90.00
_cell.angle_gamma   90.00
#
_symmetry.space_group_name_H-M   'P 1'
#
loop_
_entity.id
_entity.type
_entity.pdbx_description
1 polymer ?
#
loop_
_entity_poly.entity_id
_entity_poly.type
_entity_poly.pdbx_seq_one_letter_code
_entity_poly.pdbx_strand_id
1 'polypeptide(L)'
;MELLTKIFGSGARLKTLRLFLFNQDTGFTLTEVAERTKLTKEAARRELTELLAAGLLRKKGAQAPARYQTNPRFEHLGALDTFIRESTSVRPQKIIAALKRAGALRLVALSGHFTGILEPQIDLLVVGDHLEDRTLASSVRSLEAELGREIRYASFATADFRYRLGV
;
A
#
# COMPACT_ATOMS: atom_id res chain seq x y z
N MET A 1 -12.71 -7.62 -3.55
CA MET A 1 -12.45 -6.17 -3.33
C MET A 1 -13.78 -5.45 -3.17
N GLU A 2 -14.70 -5.56 -4.13
CA GLU A 2 -16.09 -5.04 -4.05
C GLU A 2 -16.84 -5.37 -2.74
N LEU A 3 -16.74 -6.60 -2.22
CA LEU A 3 -17.45 -7.02 -1.01
C LEU A 3 -16.98 -6.26 0.24
N LEU A 4 -15.66 -6.18 0.47
CA LEU A 4 -15.12 -5.48 1.63
C LEU A 4 -15.34 -3.96 1.52
N THR A 5 -15.25 -3.39 0.32
CA THR A 5 -15.57 -1.97 0.14
C THR A 5 -17.03 -1.65 0.45
N LYS A 6 -17.94 -2.61 0.25
CA LYS A 6 -19.35 -2.47 0.63
C LYS A 6 -19.56 -2.64 2.14
N ILE A 7 -18.89 -3.62 2.77
CA ILE A 7 -18.99 -3.88 4.22
C ILE A 7 -18.41 -2.72 5.04
N PHE A 8 -17.25 -2.20 4.65
CA PHE A 8 -16.60 -1.07 5.33
C PHE A 8 -17.13 0.29 4.85
N GLY A 9 -18.25 0.32 4.13
CA GLY A 9 -18.93 1.54 3.67
C GLY A 9 -18.30 2.24 2.47
N SER A 10 -16.97 2.27 2.34
CA SER A 10 -16.32 2.87 1.18
C SER A 10 -14.94 2.26 0.85
N GLY A 11 -14.53 2.40 -0.41
CA GLY A 11 -13.15 2.12 -0.81
C GLY A 11 -12.13 3.04 -0.14
N ALA A 12 -12.53 4.28 0.18
CA ALA A 12 -11.69 5.24 0.89
C ALA A 12 -11.42 4.79 2.34
N ARG A 13 -12.44 4.26 3.03
CA ARG A 13 -12.32 3.71 4.37
C ARG A 13 -11.37 2.52 4.40
N LEU A 14 -11.55 1.58 3.47
CA LEU A 14 -10.71 0.39 3.42
C LEU A 14 -9.23 0.73 3.15
N LYS A 15 -8.95 1.68 2.24
CA LYS A 15 -7.56 2.13 1.99
C LYS A 15 -6.95 2.82 3.20
N THR A 16 -7.71 3.70 3.86
CA THR A 16 -7.27 4.41 5.07
C THR A 16 -7.01 3.42 6.22
N LEU A 17 -7.90 2.45 6.43
CA LEU A 17 -7.73 1.38 7.41
C LEU A 17 -6.45 0.58 7.16
N ARG A 18 -6.22 0.13 5.92
CA ARG A 18 -4.99 -0.58 5.56
C ARG A 18 -3.75 0.26 5.86
N LEU A 19 -3.73 1.53 5.44
CA LEU A 19 -2.60 2.41 5.71
C LEU A 19 -2.24 2.45 7.21
N PHE A 20 -3.22 2.63 8.09
CA PHE A 20 -2.94 2.75 9.53
C PHE A 20 -2.65 1.41 10.21
N LEU A 21 -3.34 0.34 9.82
CA LEU A 21 -3.14 -0.98 10.43
C LEU A 21 -1.82 -1.63 10.01
N PHE A 22 -1.38 -1.42 8.76
CA PHE A 22 -0.05 -1.89 8.35
C PHE A 22 1.10 -1.02 8.86
N ASN A 23 0.84 0.19 9.34
CA ASN A 23 1.85 1.16 9.79
C ASN A 23 1.51 1.74 11.18
N GLN A 24 1.24 0.86 12.16
CA GLN A 24 0.68 1.27 13.47
C GLN A 24 1.59 2.23 14.26
N ASP A 25 2.90 2.13 14.08
CA ASP A 25 3.89 2.95 14.79
C ASP A 25 4.15 4.32 14.13
N THR A 26 3.67 4.50 12.90
CA THR A 26 3.93 5.69 12.09
C THR A 26 2.77 6.67 12.17
N GLY A 27 3.08 7.94 12.38
CA GLY A 27 2.11 9.03 12.36
C GLY A 27 2.09 9.72 11.00
N PHE A 28 0.90 9.95 10.44
CA PHE A 28 0.72 10.60 9.14
C PHE A 28 -0.08 11.89 9.26
N THR A 29 0.28 12.90 8.48
CA THR A 29 -0.50 14.12 8.28
C THR A 29 -1.64 13.89 7.28
N LEU A 30 -2.62 14.80 7.24
CA LEU A 30 -3.72 14.73 6.26
C LEU A 30 -3.21 14.64 4.81
N THR A 31 -2.16 15.39 4.48
CA THR A 31 -1.57 15.40 3.14
C THR A 31 -0.93 14.06 2.81
N GLU A 32 -0.14 13.50 3.74
CA GLU A 32 0.49 12.19 3.55
C GLU A 32 -0.55 11.07 3.41
N VAL A 33 -1.64 11.12 4.19
CA VAL A 33 -2.74 10.15 4.06
C VAL A 33 -3.38 10.25 2.67
N ALA A 34 -3.70 11.45 2.21
CA ALA A 34 -4.30 11.67 0.88
C ALA A 34 -3.39 11.15 -0.24
N GLU A 35 -2.09 11.42 -0.17
CA GLU A 35 -1.11 10.96 -1.15
C GLU A 35 -0.95 9.43 -1.14
N ARG A 36 -0.71 8.84 0.04
CA ARG A 36 -0.47 7.40 0.18
C ARG A 36 -1.70 6.55 -0.15
N THR A 37 -2.91 7.05 0.09
CA THR A 37 -4.15 6.35 -0.25
C THR A 37 -4.68 6.69 -1.66
N LYS A 38 -4.05 7.64 -2.37
CA LYS A 38 -4.56 8.23 -3.61
C LYS A 38 -6.02 8.70 -3.47
N LEU A 39 -6.34 9.33 -2.35
CA LEU A 39 -7.65 9.93 -2.08
C LEU A 39 -7.58 11.45 -2.20
N THR A 40 -8.72 12.11 -2.42
CA THR A 40 -8.79 13.57 -2.29
C THR A 40 -8.59 13.97 -0.83
N LYS A 41 -8.13 15.21 -0.59
CA LYS A 41 -7.93 15.71 0.79
C LYS A 41 -9.24 15.71 1.58
N GLU A 42 -10.37 15.93 0.90
CA GLU A 42 -11.71 15.94 1.49
C GLU A 42 -12.13 14.53 1.90
N ALA A 43 -11.92 13.54 1.03
CA ALA A 43 -12.21 12.14 1.35
C ALA A 43 -11.33 11.64 2.49
N ALA A 44 -10.02 11.91 2.44
CA ALA A 44 -9.08 11.55 3.50
C ALA A 44 -9.48 12.21 4.84
N ARG A 45 -9.87 13.49 4.82
CA ARG A 45 -10.33 14.20 6.02
C ARG A 45 -11.59 13.57 6.62
N ARG A 46 -12.58 13.23 5.79
CA ARG A 46 -13.81 12.57 6.24
C ARG A 46 -13.49 11.25 6.93
N GLU A 47 -12.70 10.39 6.29
CA GLU A 47 -12.35 9.09 6.88
C GLU A 47 -11.51 9.25 8.16
N LEU A 48 -10.58 10.20 8.22
CA LEU A 48 -9.81 10.47 9.44
C LEU A 48 -10.69 10.92 10.61
N THR A 49 -11.69 11.77 10.37
CA THR A 49 -12.62 12.22 11.41
C THR A 49 -13.44 11.05 11.95
N GLU A 50 -13.95 10.19 11.08
CA GLU A 50 -14.72 8.99 11.47
C GLU A 50 -13.85 8.01 12.28
N LEU A 51 -12.63 7.73 11.83
CA LEU A 51 -11.72 6.80 12.51
C LEU A 51 -11.18 7.37 13.84
N LEU A 52 -11.10 8.69 13.98
CA LEU A 52 -10.84 9.34 15.26
C LEU A 52 -12.04 9.23 16.21
N ALA A 53 -13.26 9.47 15.72
CA ALA A 53 -14.48 9.34 16.51
C ALA A 53 -14.68 7.89 17.01
N ALA A 54 -14.33 6.91 16.18
CA ALA A 54 -14.32 5.49 16.54
C ALA A 54 -13.20 5.10 17.52
N GLY A 55 -12.26 6.00 17.84
CA GLY A 55 -11.15 5.73 18.76
C GLY A 55 -10.03 4.85 18.20
N LEU A 56 -10.12 4.43 16.92
CA LEU A 56 -9.09 3.64 16.24
C LEU A 56 -7.83 4.48 16.02
N LEU A 57 -7.99 5.77 15.71
CA LEU A 57 -6.88 6.70 15.56
C LEU A 57 -6.77 7.62 16.77
N ARG A 58 -5.57 8.15 16.98
CA ARG A 58 -5.27 9.22 17.93
C ARG A 58 -4.45 10.32 17.26
N LYS A 59 -4.55 11.55 17.75
CA LYS A 59 -3.65 12.64 17.35
C LYS A 59 -2.32 12.51 18.09
N LYS A 60 -1.21 12.61 17.37
CA LYS A 60 0.16 12.57 17.91
C LYS A 60 0.74 13.99 17.88
N GLY A 61 0.94 14.56 19.06
CA GLY A 61 1.52 15.90 19.24
C GLY A 61 0.50 17.04 19.22
N ALA A 62 0.87 18.17 19.83
CA ALA A 62 0.07 19.40 19.89
C ALA A 62 0.42 20.41 18.77
N GLN A 63 1.49 20.16 18.01
CA GLN A 63 1.99 21.06 16.97
C GLN A 63 1.37 20.77 15.60
N ALA A 64 1.11 21.85 14.85
CA ALA A 64 0.67 21.78 13.47
C ALA A 64 1.85 21.44 12.54
N PRO A 65 1.63 20.62 11.49
CA PRO A 65 0.38 19.96 11.14
C PRO A 65 0.09 18.75 12.03
N ALA A 66 -1.19 18.58 12.42
CA ALA A 66 -1.63 17.45 13.23
C ALA A 66 -1.31 16.12 12.55
N ARG A 67 -0.66 15.21 13.29
CA ARG A 67 -0.37 13.85 12.87
C ARG A 67 -1.37 12.88 13.50
N TYR A 68 -1.82 11.91 12.71
CA TYR A 68 -2.74 10.86 13.11
C TYR A 68 -1.95 9.55 13.18
N GLN A 69 -2.18 8.75 14.20
CA GLN A 69 -1.55 7.45 14.39
C GLN A 69 -2.61 6.46 14.87
N THR A 70 -2.45 5.18 14.56
CA THR A 70 -3.21 4.09 15.20
C THR A 70 -3.10 4.20 16.72
N ASN A 71 -4.23 4.03 17.41
CA ASN A 71 -4.30 4.02 18.86
C ASN A 71 -4.03 2.60 19.38
N PRO A 72 -2.89 2.35 20.05
CA PRO A 72 -2.57 1.00 20.54
C PRO A 72 -3.54 0.51 21.63
N ARG A 73 -4.34 1.41 22.21
CA ARG A 73 -5.33 1.10 23.25
C ARG A 73 -6.73 0.83 22.69
N PHE A 74 -6.89 0.75 21.37
CA PHE A 74 -8.17 0.42 20.77
C PHE A 74 -8.53 -1.05 21.07
N GLU A 75 -9.68 -1.27 21.67
CA GLU A 75 -10.09 -2.57 22.24
C GLU A 75 -10.04 -3.72 21.22
N HIS A 76 -10.49 -3.47 19.99
CA HIS A 76 -10.56 -4.49 18.94
C HIS A 76 -9.39 -4.44 17.96
N LEU A 77 -8.28 -3.79 18.33
CA LEU A 77 -7.15 -3.56 17.41
C LEU A 77 -6.57 -4.88 16.89
N GLY A 78 -6.33 -5.85 17.76
CA GLY A 78 -5.72 -7.14 17.36
C GLY A 78 -6.59 -7.92 16.38
N ALA A 79 -7.90 -8.00 16.62
CA ALA A 79 -8.84 -8.68 15.74
C ALA A 79 -8.96 -7.97 14.38
N LEU A 80 -9.07 -6.64 14.40
CA LEU A 80 -9.17 -5.84 13.17
C LEU A 80 -7.87 -5.90 12.36
N ASP A 81 -6.71 -5.84 13.01
CA ASP A 81 -5.40 -5.95 12.37
C ASP A 81 -5.24 -7.31 11.68
N THR A 82 -5.52 -8.40 12.40
CA THR A 82 -5.49 -9.76 11.85
C THR A 82 -6.40 -9.87 10.63
N PHE A 83 -7.66 -9.45 10.77
CA PHE A 83 -8.63 -9.47 9.68
C PHE A 83 -8.16 -8.67 8.45
N ILE A 84 -7.63 -7.46 8.65
CA ILE A 84 -7.19 -6.62 7.53
C ILE A 84 -5.94 -7.21 6.87
N ARG A 85 -5.01 -7.79 7.63
CA ARG A 85 -3.83 -8.47 7.07
C ARG A 85 -4.22 -9.69 6.26
N GLU A 86 -5.08 -10.55 6.78
CA GLU A 86 -5.52 -11.77 6.09
C GLU A 86 -6.42 -11.48 4.89
N SER A 87 -7.29 -10.47 5.00
CA SER A 87 -8.19 -10.09 3.90
C SER A 87 -7.51 -9.28 2.80
N THR A 88 -6.34 -8.68 3.08
CA THR A 88 -5.51 -8.00 2.09
C THR A 88 -4.71 -9.03 1.29
N SER A 89 -5.41 -9.75 0.42
CA SER A 89 -4.82 -10.76 -0.45
C SER A 89 -4.16 -10.13 -1.67
N VAL A 90 -2.88 -10.42 -1.85
CA VAL A 90 -2.13 -10.06 -3.04
C VAL A 90 -2.32 -11.14 -4.09
N ARG A 91 -3.09 -10.83 -5.14
CA ARG A 91 -3.29 -11.74 -6.27
C ARG A 91 -2.26 -11.43 -7.36
N PRO A 92 -1.39 -12.38 -7.75
CA PRO A 92 -0.37 -12.15 -8.79
C PRO A 92 -0.96 -11.60 -10.09
N GLN A 93 -2.13 -12.08 -10.50
CA GLN A 93 -2.79 -11.63 -11.74
C GLN A 93 -3.16 -10.14 -11.70
N LYS A 94 -3.53 -9.61 -10.53
CA LYS A 94 -3.83 -8.18 -10.36
C LYS A 94 -2.58 -7.32 -10.43
N ILE A 95 -1.50 -7.77 -9.80
CA ILE A 95 -0.21 -7.06 -9.90
C ILE A 95 0.24 -7.02 -11.35
N ILE A 96 0.22 -8.16 -12.04
CA ILE A 96 0.59 -8.22 -13.46
C ILE A 96 -0.30 -7.29 -14.30
N ALA A 97 -1.62 -7.30 -14.09
CA ALA A 97 -2.54 -6.43 -14.83
C ALA A 97 -2.26 -4.93 -14.57
N ALA A 98 -1.90 -4.54 -13.35
CA ALA A 98 -1.52 -3.18 -13.03
C ALA A 98 -0.21 -2.76 -13.71
N LEU A 99 0.80 -3.64 -13.67
CA LEU A 99 2.13 -3.37 -14.22
C LEU A 99 2.20 -3.44 -15.75
N LYS A 100 1.30 -4.19 -16.40
CA LYS A 100 1.27 -4.36 -17.88
C LYS A 100 1.18 -3.03 -18.64
N ARG A 101 0.64 -1.99 -18.02
CA ARG A 101 0.54 -0.65 -18.63
C ARG A 101 1.89 0.04 -18.78
N ALA A 102 2.89 -0.38 -18.01
CA ALA A 102 4.21 0.23 -18.02
C ALA A 102 5.11 -0.24 -19.16
N GLY A 103 4.77 -1.33 -19.85
CA GLY A 103 5.56 -1.87 -20.96
C GLY A 103 5.40 -3.38 -21.15
N ALA A 104 6.29 -3.97 -21.94
CA ALA A 104 6.25 -5.41 -22.25
C ALA A 104 6.94 -6.22 -21.14
N LEU A 105 6.14 -6.68 -20.17
CA LEU A 105 6.64 -7.48 -19.05
C LEU A 105 7.14 -8.86 -19.51
N ARG A 106 8.34 -9.25 -19.09
CA ARG A 106 8.95 -10.57 -19.31
C ARG A 106 9.01 -11.40 -18.04
N LEU A 107 9.26 -10.77 -16.90
CA LEU A 107 9.26 -11.42 -15.58
C LEU A 107 8.73 -10.44 -14.54
N VAL A 108 7.93 -10.95 -13.62
CA VAL A 108 7.58 -10.25 -12.38
C VAL A 108 7.82 -11.22 -11.24
N ALA A 109 8.75 -10.90 -10.35
CA ALA A 109 8.99 -11.67 -9.14
C ALA A 109 8.49 -10.91 -7.93
N LEU A 110 7.75 -11.62 -7.06
CA LEU A 110 7.23 -11.11 -5.80
C LEU A 110 8.05 -11.70 -4.66
N SER A 111 8.54 -10.85 -3.78
CA SER A 111 9.36 -11.21 -2.63
C SER A 111 8.93 -10.40 -1.39
N GLY A 112 9.53 -10.71 -0.26
CA GLY A 112 9.40 -9.91 0.96
C GLY A 112 8.01 -9.86 1.50
N HIS A 113 7.43 -8.67 1.51
CA HIS A 113 6.07 -8.44 1.97
C HIS A 113 5.03 -9.33 1.27
N PHE A 114 5.30 -9.80 0.05
CA PHE A 114 4.43 -10.74 -0.65
C PHE A 114 4.62 -12.21 -0.27
N THR A 115 5.76 -12.55 0.32
CA THR A 115 6.14 -13.91 0.73
C THR A 115 6.02 -14.15 2.24
N GLY A 116 5.75 -13.11 3.03
CA GLY A 116 5.69 -13.19 4.49
C GLY A 116 7.05 -13.17 5.19
N ILE A 117 8.15 -13.17 4.44
CA ILE A 117 9.52 -13.06 4.95
C ILE A 117 9.88 -11.57 5.07
N LEU A 118 10.25 -11.10 6.26
CA LEU A 118 10.57 -9.68 6.49
C LEU A 118 11.90 -9.22 5.85
N GLU A 119 12.76 -10.14 5.42
CA GLU A 119 14.14 -9.82 4.97
C GLU A 119 14.44 -10.16 3.51
N PRO A 120 13.79 -9.49 2.55
CA PRO A 120 14.47 -9.18 1.31
C PRO A 120 14.48 -7.67 1.07
N GLN A 121 15.56 -7.20 0.47
CA GLN A 121 15.77 -5.77 0.16
C GLN A 121 14.82 -5.26 -0.93
N ILE A 122 14.19 -6.18 -1.66
CA ILE A 122 13.25 -5.92 -2.77
C ILE A 122 11.98 -6.71 -2.49
N ASP A 123 10.82 -6.08 -2.63
CA ASP A 123 9.50 -6.72 -2.58
C ASP A 123 8.98 -7.05 -3.99
N LEU A 124 9.35 -6.26 -5.00
CA LEU A 124 8.89 -6.45 -6.37
C LEU A 124 10.05 -6.29 -7.37
N LEU A 125 10.32 -7.31 -8.17
CA LEU A 125 11.24 -7.21 -9.31
C LEU A 125 10.44 -7.23 -10.61
N VAL A 126 10.65 -6.24 -11.46
CA VAL A 126 10.00 -6.14 -12.78
C VAL A 126 11.07 -6.21 -13.87
N VAL A 127 10.97 -7.17 -14.77
CA VAL A 127 11.83 -7.26 -15.94
C VAL A 127 10.96 -7.15 -17.18
N GLY A 128 11.35 -6.30 -18.13
CA GLY A 128 10.58 -6.09 -19.34
C GLY A 128 11.29 -5.23 -20.37
N ASP A 129 10.71 -5.17 -21.55
CA ASP A 129 11.18 -4.33 -22.66
C ASP A 129 10.30 -3.08 -22.75
N HIS A 130 10.90 -1.95 -23.15
CA HIS A 130 10.21 -0.66 -23.28
C HIS A 130 9.43 -0.25 -22.01
N LEU A 131 10.02 -0.50 -20.83
CA LEU A 131 9.44 -0.07 -19.56
C LEU A 131 9.53 1.45 -19.45
N GLU A 132 8.40 2.11 -19.25
CA GLU A 132 8.35 3.54 -18.97
C GLU A 132 8.35 3.78 -17.45
N ASP A 133 9.43 4.35 -16.92
CA ASP A 133 9.64 4.53 -15.48
C ASP A 133 8.51 5.31 -14.79
N ARG A 134 7.98 6.36 -15.45
CA ARG A 134 6.88 7.16 -14.90
C ARG A 134 5.60 6.35 -14.74
N THR A 135 5.27 5.56 -15.76
CA THR A 135 4.08 4.71 -15.76
C THR A 135 4.23 3.54 -14.80
N LEU A 136 5.44 2.97 -14.70
CA LEU A 136 5.76 1.94 -13.71
C LEU A 136 5.62 2.48 -12.28
N ALA A 137 6.26 3.60 -11.98
CA ALA A 137 6.18 4.25 -10.66
C ALA A 137 4.73 4.59 -10.28
N SER A 138 3.94 5.13 -11.22
CA SER A 138 2.52 5.41 -11.00
C SER A 138 1.72 4.15 -10.69
N SER A 139 2.01 3.05 -11.39
CA SER A 139 1.37 1.74 -11.21
C SER A 139 1.70 1.13 -9.86
N VAL A 140 2.99 1.15 -9.47
CA VAL A 140 3.42 0.72 -8.13
C VAL A 140 2.73 1.56 -7.06
N ARG A 141 2.70 2.88 -7.20
CA ARG A 141 2.02 3.78 -6.26
C ARG A 141 0.52 3.48 -6.12
N SER A 142 -0.12 2.97 -7.18
CA SER A 142 -1.52 2.52 -7.11
C SER A 142 -1.65 1.25 -6.28
N LEU A 143 -0.72 0.30 -6.45
CA LEU A 143 -0.68 -0.93 -5.66
C LEU A 143 -0.42 -0.62 -4.19
N GLU A 144 0.52 0.29 -3.88
CA GLU A 144 0.79 0.73 -2.51
C GLU A 144 -0.46 1.29 -1.82
N ALA A 145 -1.22 2.13 -2.53
CA ALA A 145 -2.47 2.69 -2.03
C ALA A 145 -3.57 1.65 -1.79
N GLU A 146 -3.60 0.58 -2.59
CA GLU A 146 -4.56 -0.52 -2.42
C GLU A 146 -4.16 -1.47 -1.29
N LEU A 147 -2.87 -1.69 -1.10
CA LEU A 147 -2.32 -2.60 -0.09
C LEU A 147 -2.11 -1.90 1.27
N GLY A 148 -2.00 -0.58 1.29
CA GLY A 148 -1.72 0.22 2.48
C GLY A 148 -0.26 0.12 2.96
N ARG A 149 0.66 -0.28 2.07
CA ARG A 149 2.07 -0.54 2.38
C ARG A 149 2.95 -0.04 1.25
N GLU A 150 4.15 0.40 1.60
CA GLU A 150 5.19 0.72 0.62
C GLU A 150 5.70 -0.57 -0.04
N ILE A 151 6.05 -0.48 -1.32
CA ILE A 151 6.58 -1.59 -2.11
C ILE A 151 7.98 -1.18 -2.59
N ARG A 152 9.01 -1.81 -2.05
CA ARG A 152 10.37 -1.64 -2.56
C ARG A 152 10.49 -2.40 -3.86
N TYR A 153 10.78 -1.73 -4.96
CA TYR A 153 10.84 -2.38 -6.26
C TYR A 153 12.08 -2.00 -7.06
N ALA A 154 12.46 -2.90 -7.96
CA ALA A 154 13.50 -2.68 -8.96
C ALA A 154 12.97 -3.05 -10.34
N SER A 155 13.42 -2.32 -11.36
CA SER A 155 13.13 -2.61 -12.76
C SER A 155 14.41 -2.85 -13.56
N PHE A 156 14.35 -3.79 -14.51
CA PHE A 156 15.44 -4.05 -15.45
C PHE A 156 14.91 -4.21 -16.87
N ALA A 157 15.68 -3.73 -17.85
CA ALA A 157 15.53 -4.19 -19.21
C ALA A 157 15.85 -5.69 -19.28
N THR A 158 15.20 -6.42 -20.19
CA THR A 158 15.44 -7.86 -20.34
C THR A 158 16.91 -8.19 -20.62
N ALA A 159 17.59 -7.34 -21.40
CA ALA A 159 19.01 -7.49 -21.71
C ALA A 159 19.88 -7.40 -20.43
N ASP A 160 19.68 -6.36 -19.62
CA ASP A 160 20.44 -6.13 -18.38
C ASP A 160 20.21 -7.25 -17.36
N PHE A 161 18.97 -7.74 -17.27
CA PHE A 161 18.65 -8.86 -16.38
C PHE A 161 19.36 -10.15 -16.80
N ARG A 162 19.37 -10.45 -18.10
CA ARG A 162 20.09 -11.63 -18.63
C ARG A 162 21.60 -11.52 -18.41
N TYR A 163 22.19 -10.34 -18.63
CA TYR A 163 23.61 -10.08 -18.35
C TYR A 163 23.96 -10.31 -16.87
N ARG A 164 23.07 -9.97 -15.94
CA ARG A 164 23.29 -10.19 -14.50
C ARG A 164 23.07 -11.64 -14.06
N LEU A 165 22.25 -12.39 -14.78
CA LEU A 165 21.99 -13.82 -14.52
C LEU A 165 23.08 -14.73 -15.06
N GLY A 166 23.62 -14.39 -16.23
CA GLY A 166 24.72 -15.10 -16.87
C GLY A 166 25.99 -14.30 -16.76
N VAL A 167 26.85 -14.66 -15.81
CA VAL A 167 28.28 -14.72 -16.13
C VAL A 167 28.46 -15.83 -17.16
#